data_AF-A0A352F1W4-F1
#
_entry.id   AF-A0A352F1W4-F1
#
_cell.length_a   1.000
_cell.length_b   1.000
_cell.length_c   1.000
_cell.angle_alpha   90.00
_cell.angle_beta   90.00
_cell.angle_gamma   90.00
#
_symmetry.space_group_name_H-M   'P 1'
#
loop_
_entity.id
_entity.type
_entity.pdbx_description
1 polymer ?
#
loop_
_entity_poly.entity_id
_entity_poly.type
_entity_poly.pdbx_seq_one_letter_code
_entity_poly.pdbx_strand_id
1 'polypeptide(L)' 'MSSQKRATIYFEPGLHKALRLKAAHTEKSISDLVNVAVRRSLAEDDEDLNAFESRKKEPNLLFEDVLKELKRRGKL' A
#
# COMPACT_ATOMS: atom_id res chain seq x y z
N MET A 1 26.33 -6.11 0.01
CA MET A 1 26.27 -4.84 -0.74
C MET A 1 24.99 -4.86 -1.57
N SER A 2 24.08 -3.90 -1.36
CA SER A 2 22.87 -3.80 -2.17
C SER A 2 23.25 -3.40 -3.60
N SER A 3 23.30 -4.37 -4.50
CA SER A 3 23.51 -4.12 -5.92
C SER A 3 22.24 -3.53 -6.50
N GLN A 4 22.28 -2.26 -6.89
CA GLN A 4 21.21 -1.67 -7.70
C GLN A 4 21.15 -2.43 -9.03
N LYS A 5 19.96 -2.92 -9.39
CA LYS A 5 19.71 -3.54 -10.70
C LYS A 5 19.10 -2.51 -11.63
N ARG A 6 19.68 -2.35 -12.82
CA ARG A 6 19.14 -1.48 -13.86
C ARG A 6 17.86 -2.10 -14.43
N ALA A 7 16.81 -1.28 -14.53
CA ALA A 7 15.56 -1.62 -15.21
C ALA A 7 15.21 -0.51 -16.21
N THR A 8 14.53 -0.87 -17.30
CA THR A 8 13.98 0.08 -18.26
C THR A 8 12.46 0.01 -18.18
N ILE A 9 11.82 1.15 -17.95
CA ILE A 9 10.37 1.29 -17.81
C ILE A 9 9.91 2.47 -18.66
N TYR A 10 8.74 2.33 -19.28
CA TYR A 10 8.10 3.41 -20.03
C TYR A 10 7.17 4.17 -19.10
N PHE A 11 7.26 5.50 -19.14
CA PHE A 11 6.37 6.39 -18.41
C PHE A 11 5.49 7.16 -19.39
N GLU A 12 4.23 7.35 -19.03
CA GLU A 12 3.39 8.35 -19.70
C GLU A 12 4.07 9.73 -19.66
N PRO A 13 4.03 10.53 -20.75
CA PRO A 13 4.78 11.79 -20.82
C PRO A 13 4.47 12.76 -19.68
N GLY A 14 3.19 12.85 -19.28
CA GLY A 14 2.76 13.70 -18.16
C GLY A 14 3.30 13.21 -16.81
N LEU A 15 3.31 11.90 -16.59
CA LEU A 15 3.83 11.29 -15.36
C LEU A 15 5.35 11.48 -15.26
N HIS A 16 6.07 11.26 -16.36
CA HIS A 16 7.51 11.50 -16.39
C HIS A 16 7.85 12.97 -16.07
N LYS A 17 7.08 13.92 -16.60
CA LYS A 17 7.24 15.35 -16.28
C LYS A 17 7.01 15.62 -14.79
N ALA A 18 5.95 15.08 -14.21
CA ALA A 18 5.66 15.22 -12.79
C ALA A 18 6.77 14.61 -11.91
N LEU A 19 7.27 13.41 -12.26
CA LEU A 19 8.39 12.77 -11.57
C LEU A 19 9.66 13.61 -11.61
N ARG A 20 9.99 14.21 -12.77
CA ARG A 20 11.14 15.11 -12.92
C ARG A 20 11.03 16.35 -12.02
N LEU A 21 9.85 16.98 -11.97
CA LEU A 21 9.62 18.14 -11.11
C LEU A 21 9.73 17.76 -9.63
N LYS A 22 9.14 16.63 -9.23
CA LYS A 22 9.23 16.13 -7.85
C LYS A 22 10.67 15.77 -7.46
N ALA A 23 11.43 15.14 -8.36
CA ALA A 23 12.84 14.81 -8.15
C ALA A 23 13.66 16.08 -7.87
N ALA A 24 13.48 17.11 -8.70
CA ALA A 24 14.15 18.40 -8.51
C ALA A 24 13.73 19.08 -7.19
N HIS A 25 12.44 19.09 -6.87
CA HIS A 25 11.93 19.72 -5.64
C HIS A 25 12.37 19.01 -4.35
N THR A 26 12.61 17.69 -4.42
CA THR A 26 12.95 16.86 -3.24
C THR A 26 14.42 16.48 -3.16
N GLU A 27 15.26 16.99 -4.08
CA GLU A 27 16.68 16.64 -4.20
C GLU A 27 16.94 15.12 -4.26
N LYS A 28 16.04 14.39 -4.91
CA LYS A 28 16.10 12.93 -5.07
C LYS A 28 16.18 12.53 -6.53
N SER A 29 16.76 11.38 -6.82
CA SER A 29 16.71 10.83 -8.17
C SER A 29 15.31 10.30 -8.51
N ILE A 30 14.97 10.20 -9.80
CA ILE A 30 13.75 9.53 -10.25
C ILE A 30 13.74 8.07 -9.77
N SER A 31 14.89 7.39 -9.81
CA SER A 31 15.03 6.02 -9.33
C SER A 31 14.68 5.89 -7.85
N ASP A 32 15.08 6.84 -7.01
CA ASP A 32 14.72 6.83 -5.58
C ASP A 32 13.22 7.03 -5.38
N LEU A 33 12.60 7.96 -6.11
CA LEU A 33 11.15 8.17 -6.06
C LEU A 33 10.37 6.93 -6.48
N VAL A 34 10.81 6.27 -7.55
CA VAL A 34 10.20 5.03 -8.05
C VAL A 34 10.38 3.91 -7.04
N ASN A 35 11.59 3.74 -6.50
CA ASN A 35 11.88 2.71 -5.49
C ASN A 35 11.01 2.89 -4.23
N VAL A 36 10.83 4.12 -3.76
CA VAL A 36 9.96 4.41 -2.61
C VAL A 36 8.50 4.07 -2.93
N ALA A 37 8.01 4.47 -4.10
CA ALA A 37 6.64 4.18 -4.52
C ALA A 37 6.38 2.66 -4.62
N VAL A 38 7.30 1.92 -5.26
CA VAL A 38 7.18 0.45 -5.40
C VAL A 38 7.25 -0.24 -4.05
N ARG A 39 8.19 0.14 -3.18
CA ARG A 39 8.27 -0.43 -1.81
C ARG A 39 7.00 -0.19 -1.01
N ARG A 40 6.43 1.01 -1.11
CA ARG A 40 5.19 1.34 -0.43
C ARG A 40 4.02 0.48 -0.94
N SER A 41 3.85 0.36 -2.25
CA SER A 41 2.81 -0.49 -2.84
C SER A 41 2.94 -1.94 -2.38
N LEU A 42 4.17 -2.48 -2.35
CA LEU A 42 4.40 -3.85 -1.88
C LEU A 42 4.20 -4.02 -0.38
N ALA A 43 4.47 -2.98 0.42
CA ALA A 43 4.23 -3.02 1.86
C ALA A 43 2.72 -3.00 2.19
N GLU A 44 1.93 -2.23 1.44
CA GLU A 44 0.46 -2.22 1.55
C GLU A 44 -0.10 -3.63 1.26
N ASP A 45 0.38 -4.31 0.22
CA ASP A 45 0.00 -5.70 -0.07
C ASP A 45 0.41 -6.69 1.05
N ASP A 46 1.61 -6.51 1.62
CA ASP A 46 2.09 -7.36 2.72
C ASP A 46 1.25 -7.19 3.99
N GLU A 47 0.85 -5.95 4.31
CA GLU A 47 -0.06 -5.65 5.43
C GLU A 47 -1.41 -6.37 5.26
N ASP A 48 -1.98 -6.37 4.05
CA ASP A 48 -3.22 -7.09 3.76
C ASP A 48 -3.06 -8.61 3.94
N LEU A 49 -1.99 -9.19 3.40
CA LEU A 49 -1.72 -10.63 3.56
C LEU A 49 -1.54 -11.02 5.03
N ASN A 50 -0.85 -10.19 5.82
CA ASN A 50 -0.70 -10.40 7.26
C ASN A 50 -2.05 -10.29 8.00
N ALA A 51 -2.94 -9.37 7.58
CA ALA A 51 -4.29 -9.28 8.12
C ALA A 51 -5.10 -10.55 7.82
N PHE A 52 -4.99 -11.12 6.62
CA PHE A 52 -5.64 -12.40 6.30
C PHE A 52 -5.10 -13.56 7.15
N GLU A 53 -3.78 -13.70 7.27
CA GLU A 53 -3.19 -14.81 8.03
C GLU A 53 -3.47 -14.71 9.55
N SER A 54 -3.41 -13.51 10.13
CA SER A 54 -3.73 -13.30 11.54
C SER A 54 -5.19 -13.61 11.87
N ARG A 55 -6.10 -13.39 10.92
CA ARG A 55 -7.55 -13.58 11.09
C ARG A 55 -8.06 -14.94 10.61
N LYS A 56 -7.18 -15.80 10.11
CA LYS A 56 -7.51 -17.13 9.57
C LYS A 56 -8.25 -18.06 10.55
N LYS A 57 -8.08 -17.84 11.85
CA LYS A 57 -8.75 -18.61 12.92
C LYS A 57 -9.94 -17.88 13.54
N GLU A 58 -10.28 -16.68 13.08
CA GLU A 58 -11.48 -15.99 13.55
C GLU A 58 -12.73 -16.81 13.16
N PRO A 59 -13.67 -17.02 14.09
CA PRO A 59 -14.92 -17.70 13.77
C PRO A 59 -15.76 -16.81 12.85
N ASN A 60 -16.56 -17.44 12.00
CA ASN A 60 -17.62 -16.73 11.29
C ASN A 60 -18.66 -16.22 12.31
N LEU A 61 -19.12 -14.99 12.11
CA LEU A 61 -20.17 -14.38 12.93
C LEU A 61 -21.49 -14.36 12.16
N LEU A 62 -22.57 -14.72 12.83
CA LEU A 62 -23.91 -14.52 12.28
C LEU A 62 -24.20 -13.02 12.26
N PHE A 63 -24.67 -12.53 11.11
CA PHE A 63 -24.96 -11.11 10.90
C PHE A 63 -25.93 -10.55 11.96
N GLU A 64 -26.94 -11.33 12.36
CA GLU A 64 -27.90 -10.93 13.39
C GLU A 64 -27.25 -10.66 14.75
N ASP A 65 -26.24 -11.45 15.12
CA ASP A 65 -25.57 -11.31 16.42
C ASP A 65 -24.68 -10.06 16.43
N VAL A 66 -24.06 -9.74 15.28
CA VAL A 66 -23.34 -8.48 15.08
C VAL A 66 -24.28 -7.28 15.23
N LEU A 67 -25.48 -7.32 14.63
CA LEU A 67 -26.45 -6.23 14.73
C LEU A 67 -26.97 -6.03 16.17
N LYS A 68 -27.27 -7.13 16.89
CA LYS A 68 -27.69 -7.07 18.30
C LYS A 68 -26.59 -6.43 19.15
N GLU A 69 -25.34 -6.80 18.92
CA GLU A 69 -24.20 -6.24 19.63
C GLU A 69 -23.97 -4.75 19.33
N LEU A 70 -24.06 -4.34 18.07
CA LEU A 70 -23.88 -2.93 17.69
C LEU A 70 -24.96 -2.01 18.28
N LYS A 71 -26.23 -2.45 18.29
CA LYS A 71 -27.32 -1.74 18.97
C LYS A 71 -27.05 -1.61 20.47
N ARG A 72 -26.62 -2.69 21.12
CA ARG A 72 -26.25 -2.69 22.56
C ARG A 72 -25.12 -1.69 22.86
N ARG A 73 -24.16 -1.54 21.94
CA ARG A 73 -23.03 -0.60 22.06
C ARG A 73 -23.40 0.85 21.66
N GLY A 74 -24.65 1.12 21.26
CA GLY A 74 -25.09 2.44 20.81
C GLY A 74 -24.40 2.92 19.53
N LYS A 75 -23.92 1.99 18.70
CA LYS A 75 -23.25 2.28 17.42
C LYS A 75 -24.20 2.14 16.22
N LEU A 76 -25.47 1.86 16.50
CA LEU A 76 -26.56 1.58 15.58
C LEU A 76 -27.86 2.13 16.14
#